data_AF-A0A7G8GJJ8-F1
#
_entry.id   AF-A0A7G8GJJ8-F1
#
_cell.length_a   1.000
_cell.length_b   1.000
_cell.length_c   1.000
_cell.angle_alpha   90.00
_cell.angle_beta   90.00
_cell.angle_gamma   90.00
#
_symmetry.space_group_name_H-M   'P 1'
#
loop_
_entity.id
_entity.type
_entity.pdbx_description
1 polymer ?
#
loop_
_entity_poly.entity_id
_entity_poly.type
_entity_poly.pdbx_seq_one_letter_code
_entity_poly.pdbx_strand_id
1 'polypeptide(L)'
;MKFLISLLLTSLPAAAVPLPFVCELTSEEVPSVKVLLTERTAVSLKGEVLQGSKTLGTFQTGQSNGYGSVWWSFHDQYGKGDGTSVLFKDDQHWNPHRRIPRPSETNRVLFVGLAADLWHWNTPEAPGAFRRNRDLLKAAAGFWTISDRCLGGRIMRG
;
A
#
# COMPACT_ATOMS: atom_id res chain seq x y z
N MET A 1 2.27 28.46 46.82
CA MET A 1 3.03 28.14 45.59
C MET A 1 2.69 26.71 45.20
N LYS A 2 1.87 26.50 44.15
CA LYS A 2 1.50 25.17 43.65
C LYS A 2 2.41 24.82 42.48
N PHE A 3 3.28 23.85 42.66
CA PHE A 3 4.08 23.26 41.58
C PHE A 3 3.16 22.48 40.64
N LEU A 4 3.03 22.93 39.39
CA LEU A 4 2.50 22.10 38.30
C LEU A 4 3.62 21.18 37.81
N ILE A 5 3.45 19.88 38.03
CA ILE A 5 4.26 18.83 37.41
C ILE A 5 3.64 18.54 36.04
N SER A 6 4.26 19.03 34.97
CA SER A 6 3.93 18.62 33.59
C SER A 6 4.47 17.22 33.34
N LEU A 7 3.58 16.23 33.29
CA LEU A 7 3.89 14.90 32.76
C LEU A 7 4.08 15.01 31.23
N LEU A 8 5.34 14.90 30.75
CA LEU A 8 5.62 14.61 29.35
C LEU A 8 5.31 13.12 29.09
N LEU A 9 4.16 12.86 28.47
CA LEU A 9 3.89 11.57 27.82
C LEU A 9 4.71 11.49 26.53
N THR A 10 5.84 10.80 26.58
CA THR A 10 6.57 10.39 25.38
C THR A 10 5.80 9.25 24.72
N SER A 11 5.14 9.53 23.60
CA SER A 11 4.55 8.50 22.76
C SER A 11 5.68 7.71 22.08
N LEU A 12 5.89 6.46 22.49
CA LEU A 12 6.76 5.54 21.76
C LEU A 12 6.12 5.26 20.39
N PRO A 13 6.88 5.38 19.28
CA PRO A 13 6.37 4.98 17.97
C PRO A 13 6.04 3.50 17.99
N ALA A 14 4.81 3.15 17.62
CA ALA A 14 4.37 1.76 17.53
C ALA A 14 5.26 1.02 16.52
N ALA A 15 6.05 0.06 17.00
CA ALA A 15 6.96 -0.72 16.17
C ALA A 15 6.16 -1.60 15.18
N ALA A 16 6.59 -1.61 13.92
CA ALA A 16 6.05 -2.49 12.91
C ALA A 16 6.47 -3.95 13.21
N VAL A 17 5.57 -4.90 13.00
CA VAL A 17 5.81 -6.33 13.25
C VAL A 17 5.82 -7.07 11.90
N PRO A 18 6.77 -8.00 11.66
CA PRO A 18 6.79 -8.80 10.44
C PRO A 18 5.50 -9.61 10.25
N LEU A 19 5.07 -9.77 9.00
CA LEU A 19 3.98 -10.67 8.66
C LEU A 19 4.49 -12.12 8.64
N PRO A 20 3.82 -13.08 9.31
CA PRO A 20 4.08 -14.52 9.13
C PRO A 20 4.01 -15.01 7.67
N PHE A 21 3.27 -14.32 6.80
CA PHE A 21 3.26 -14.61 5.37
C PHE A 21 3.36 -13.32 4.56
N VAL A 22 4.22 -13.33 3.53
CA VAL A 22 4.34 -12.22 2.58
C VAL A 22 3.05 -12.11 1.78
N CYS A 23 2.49 -10.91 1.78
CA CYS A 23 1.33 -10.56 0.98
C CYS A 23 1.81 -10.01 -0.37
N GLU A 24 1.60 -10.79 -1.44
CA GLU A 24 1.93 -10.39 -2.81
C GLU A 24 0.71 -9.78 -3.50
N LEU A 25 0.92 -8.61 -4.12
CA LEU A 25 0.03 -8.01 -5.10
C LEU A 25 0.73 -8.06 -6.47
N THR A 26 0.08 -8.63 -7.48
CA THR A 26 0.69 -8.79 -8.81
C THR A 26 -0.13 -8.03 -9.84
N SER A 27 0.54 -7.22 -10.66
CA SER A 27 -0.15 -6.51 -11.74
C SER A 27 -0.69 -7.51 -12.77
N GLU A 28 -1.96 -7.35 -13.12
CA GLU A 28 -2.60 -8.19 -14.15
C GLU A 28 -2.11 -7.84 -15.56
N GLU A 29 -1.73 -6.58 -15.77
CA GLU A 29 -1.28 -6.07 -17.06
C GLU A 29 0.21 -6.35 -17.35
N VAL A 30 1.03 -6.41 -16.29
CA VAL A 30 2.47 -6.65 -16.35
C VAL A 30 2.92 -7.48 -15.14
N PRO A 31 2.81 -8.82 -15.19
CA PRO A 31 3.06 -9.70 -14.03
C PRO A 31 4.49 -9.66 -13.46
N SER A 32 5.45 -9.06 -14.17
CA SER A 32 6.80 -8.82 -13.68
C SER A 32 6.87 -7.67 -12.66
N VAL A 33 5.82 -6.84 -12.56
CA VAL A 33 5.69 -5.79 -11.54
C VAL A 33 4.81 -6.29 -10.41
N LYS A 34 5.35 -6.24 -9.19
CA LYS A 34 4.73 -6.78 -7.97
C LYS A 34 4.86 -5.80 -6.80
N VAL A 35 3.95 -5.90 -5.84
CA VAL A 35 4.13 -5.32 -4.51
C VAL A 35 4.24 -6.46 -3.50
N LEU A 36 5.32 -6.51 -2.74
CA LEU A 36 5.51 -7.48 -1.67
C LEU A 36 5.37 -6.78 -0.33
N LEU A 37 4.22 -6.97 0.32
CA LEU A 37 3.93 -6.45 1.65
C LEU A 37 4.40 -7.48 2.70
N THR A 38 5.34 -7.07 3.54
CA THR A 38 6.06 -7.95 4.48
C THR A 38 5.93 -7.51 5.93
N GLU A 39 5.57 -6.26 6.17
CA GLU A 39 5.46 -5.64 7.49
C GLU A 39 4.03 -5.21 7.78
N ARG A 40 3.65 -5.27 9.06
CA ARG A 40 2.39 -4.75 9.58
C ARG A 40 2.64 -3.64 10.57
N THR A 41 1.91 -2.55 10.41
CA THR A 41 1.78 -1.51 11.43
C THR A 41 0.38 -1.58 12.06
N ALA A 42 0.10 -0.70 13.02
CA ALA A 42 -1.22 -0.59 13.61
C ALA A 42 -2.34 -0.30 12.59
N VAL A 43 -2.01 0.35 11.46
CA VAL A 43 -3.00 0.90 10.51
C VAL A 43 -2.73 0.53 9.04
N SER A 44 -1.62 -0.15 8.75
CA SER A 44 -1.21 -0.43 7.37
C SER A 44 -0.41 -1.73 7.25
N LEU A 45 -0.33 -2.21 6.02
CA LEU A 45 0.70 -3.11 5.55
C LEU A 45 1.78 -2.29 4.83
N LYS A 46 3.03 -2.71 4.96
CA LYS A 46 4.19 -2.06 4.34
C LYS A 46 5.07 -3.11 3.67
N GLY A 47 5.74 -2.71 2.60
CA GLY A 47 6.76 -3.50 1.93
C GLY A 47 7.29 -2.76 0.71
N GLU A 48 7.46 -3.45 -0.41
CA GLU A 48 8.23 -2.92 -1.54
C GLU A 48 7.52 -3.12 -2.87
N VAL A 49 7.70 -2.16 -3.80
CA VAL A 49 7.37 -2.34 -5.22
C VAL A 49 8.59 -2.93 -5.92
N LEU A 50 8.39 -4.05 -6.62
CA LEU A 50 9.40 -4.76 -7.38
C LEU A 50 9.05 -4.74 -8.87
N GLN A 51 10.08 -4.67 -9.72
CA GLN A 51 9.99 -5.01 -11.14
C GLN A 51 11.10 -6.01 -11.46
N GLY A 52 10.71 -7.28 -11.67
CA GLY A 52 11.66 -8.39 -11.67
C GLY A 52 12.36 -8.50 -10.31
N SER A 53 13.70 -8.46 -10.31
CA SER A 53 14.52 -8.49 -9.10
C SER A 53 14.87 -7.10 -8.54
N LYS A 54 14.38 -6.02 -9.15
CA LYS A 54 14.72 -4.65 -8.77
C LYS A 54 13.66 -4.06 -7.85
N THR A 55 14.08 -3.62 -6.66
CA THR A 55 13.26 -2.77 -5.78
C THR A 55 13.20 -1.35 -6.32
N LEU A 56 11.98 -0.82 -6.45
CA LEU A 56 11.70 0.53 -6.96
C LEU A 56 11.42 1.53 -5.84
N GLY A 57 10.88 1.08 -4.72
CA GLY A 57 10.58 1.91 -3.56
C GLY A 57 9.72 1.17 -2.54
N THR A 58 9.43 1.85 -1.44
CA THR A 58 8.55 1.35 -0.39
C THR A 58 7.10 1.59 -0.78
N PHE A 59 6.25 0.60 -0.52
CA PHE A 59 4.81 0.69 -0.71
C PHE A 59 4.09 0.43 0.60
N GLN A 60 2.99 1.15 0.82
CA GLN A 60 2.09 0.88 1.94
C GLN A 60 0.64 0.89 1.47
N THR A 61 -0.17 0.07 2.13
CA THR A 61 -1.63 0.08 1.97
C THR A 61 -2.27 0.10 3.34
N GLY A 62 -3.29 0.92 3.56
CA GLY A 62 -3.99 0.98 4.83
C GLY A 62 -5.50 0.98 4.67
N GLN A 63 -6.19 0.55 5.72
CA GLN A 63 -7.65 0.59 5.77
C GLN A 63 -8.15 1.99 6.12
N SER A 64 -9.43 2.23 5.82
CA SER A 64 -10.17 3.33 6.42
C SER A 64 -10.37 3.01 7.90
N ASN A 65 -9.82 3.83 8.80
CA ASN A 65 -10.01 3.70 10.25
C ASN A 65 -11.42 4.18 10.69
N GLY A 66 -12.46 3.88 9.91
CA GLY A 66 -13.84 4.36 10.11
C GLY A 66 -14.13 5.76 9.55
N TYR A 67 -13.11 6.46 9.06
CA TYR A 67 -13.20 7.74 8.36
C TYR A 67 -12.15 7.76 7.23
N GLY A 68 -12.54 8.19 6.02
CA GLY A 68 -11.69 8.22 4.83
C GLY A 68 -11.73 6.94 3.97
N SER A 69 -10.97 6.93 2.88
CA SER A 69 -10.87 5.80 1.95
C SER A 69 -9.79 4.79 2.39
N VAL A 70 -9.89 3.55 1.91
CA VAL A 70 -8.70 2.67 1.85
C VAL A 70 -7.67 3.38 0.99
N TRP A 71 -6.41 3.37 1.42
CA TRP A 71 -5.37 4.20 0.82
C TRP A 71 -4.15 3.37 0.44
N TRP A 72 -3.37 3.94 -0.47
CA TRP A 72 -2.03 3.47 -0.80
C TRP A 72 -1.04 4.63 -0.65
N SER A 73 0.22 4.31 -0.37
CA SER A 73 1.32 5.25 -0.50
C SER A 73 2.52 4.56 -1.15
N PHE A 74 3.25 5.32 -1.94
CA PHE A 74 4.53 4.93 -2.49
C PHE A 74 5.56 5.97 -2.10
N HIS A 75 6.75 5.56 -1.71
CA HIS A 75 7.84 6.50 -1.49
C HIS A 75 9.19 5.84 -1.75
N ASP A 76 10.16 6.66 -2.11
CA ASP A 76 11.56 6.29 -2.19
C ASP A 76 12.37 7.25 -1.31
N GLN A 77 13.67 7.38 -1.56
CA GLN A 77 14.53 8.31 -0.83
C GLN A 77 14.32 9.78 -1.20
N TYR A 78 13.56 10.08 -2.26
CA TYR A 78 13.42 11.41 -2.84
C TYR A 78 12.03 12.01 -2.66
N GLY A 79 10.99 11.17 -2.64
CA GLY A 79 9.62 11.65 -2.60
C GLY A 79 8.64 10.62 -2.05
N LYS A 80 7.41 11.09 -1.88
CA LYS A 80 6.26 10.31 -1.46
C LYS A 80 5.04 10.74 -2.28
N GLY A 81 4.24 9.76 -2.68
CA GLY A 81 2.91 9.92 -3.28
C GLY A 81 1.92 9.02 -2.56
N ASP A 82 0.64 9.40 -2.58
CA ASP A 82 -0.42 8.64 -1.95
C ASP A 82 -1.76 8.88 -2.64
N GLY A 83 -2.69 7.96 -2.40
CA GLY A 83 -3.99 8.00 -3.04
C GLY A 83 -4.95 6.96 -2.49
N THR A 84 -6.02 6.73 -3.23
CA THR A 84 -7.10 5.82 -2.84
C THR A 84 -6.92 4.45 -3.47
N SER A 85 -7.10 3.41 -2.67
CA SER A 85 -7.19 2.02 -3.11
C SER A 85 -8.67 1.62 -3.23
N VAL A 86 -9.06 1.13 -4.39
CA VAL A 86 -10.41 0.61 -4.63
C VAL A 86 -10.32 -0.90 -4.66
N LEU A 87 -10.98 -1.57 -3.72
CA LEU A 87 -10.92 -3.03 -3.57
C LEU A 87 -12.10 -3.69 -4.27
N PHE A 88 -11.87 -4.91 -4.74
CA PHE A 88 -12.83 -5.70 -5.48
C PHE A 88 -12.85 -7.14 -4.95
N LYS A 89 -14.04 -7.73 -5.03
CA LYS A 89 -14.21 -9.18 -5.04
C LYS A 89 -14.54 -9.57 -6.48
N ASP A 90 -13.58 -10.20 -7.14
CA ASP A 90 -13.64 -10.51 -8.56
C ASP A 90 -13.83 -9.20 -9.36
N ASP A 91 -14.90 -9.07 -10.12
CA ASP A 91 -15.24 -7.83 -10.85
C ASP A 91 -16.21 -6.91 -10.09
N GLN A 92 -16.58 -7.27 -8.85
CA GLN A 92 -17.50 -6.47 -8.04
C GLN A 92 -16.75 -5.54 -7.09
N HIS A 93 -17.02 -4.24 -7.22
CA HIS A 93 -16.52 -3.23 -6.31
C HIS A 93 -16.99 -3.51 -4.87
N TRP A 94 -16.04 -3.48 -3.94
CA TRP A 94 -16.33 -3.55 -2.51
C TRP A 94 -16.45 -2.16 -1.90
N ASN A 95 -17.61 -1.86 -1.31
CA ASN A 95 -17.80 -0.63 -0.54
C ASN A 95 -17.20 -0.78 0.87
N PRO A 96 -16.25 0.07 1.28
CA PRO A 96 -15.57 -0.02 2.57
C PRO A 96 -16.46 0.17 3.79
N HIS A 97 -17.65 0.73 3.63
CA HIS A 97 -18.64 0.88 4.69
C HIS A 97 -19.59 -0.32 4.82
N ARG A 98 -19.50 -1.31 3.91
CA ARG A 98 -20.29 -2.55 4.00
C ARG A 98 -19.57 -3.59 4.83
N ARG A 99 -20.36 -4.39 5.55
CA ARG A 99 -19.84 -5.51 6.37
C ARG A 99 -19.42 -6.73 5.54
N ILE A 100 -19.94 -6.87 4.31
CA ILE A 100 -19.73 -8.02 3.42
C ILE A 100 -19.54 -7.53 1.97
N PRO A 101 -18.58 -8.08 1.20
CA PRO A 101 -17.48 -8.91 1.69
C PRO A 101 -16.64 -8.18 2.76
N ARG A 102 -15.86 -8.90 3.54
CA ARG A 102 -14.88 -8.30 4.45
C ARG A 102 -13.69 -7.81 3.64
N PRO A 103 -12.92 -6.82 4.10
CA PRO A 103 -11.67 -6.44 3.44
C PRO A 103 -10.75 -7.65 3.17
N SER A 104 -10.73 -8.62 4.09
CA SER A 104 -10.00 -9.89 3.99
C SER A 104 -10.45 -10.85 2.90
N GLU A 105 -11.59 -10.59 2.27
CA GLU A 105 -12.18 -11.44 1.24
C GLU A 105 -11.97 -10.87 -0.17
N THR A 106 -11.47 -9.62 -0.27
CA THR A 106 -11.12 -8.97 -1.53
C THR A 106 -9.89 -9.64 -2.15
N ASN A 107 -9.91 -9.80 -3.47
CA ASN A 107 -8.87 -10.49 -4.25
C ASN A 107 -8.29 -9.62 -5.37
N ARG A 108 -8.73 -8.37 -5.49
CA ARG A 108 -8.27 -7.45 -6.52
C ARG A 108 -8.32 -6.00 -6.05
N VAL A 109 -7.38 -5.17 -6.51
CA VAL A 109 -7.28 -3.76 -6.15
C VAL A 109 -6.92 -2.89 -7.35
N LEU A 110 -7.46 -1.67 -7.38
CA LEU A 110 -7.04 -0.59 -8.25
C LEU A 110 -6.45 0.55 -7.41
N PHE A 111 -5.23 0.97 -7.72
CA PHE A 111 -4.57 2.10 -7.07
C PHE A 111 -4.82 3.39 -7.84
N VAL A 112 -5.85 4.13 -7.43
CA VAL A 112 -6.26 5.35 -8.13
C VAL A 112 -5.17 6.40 -8.02
N GLY A 113 -4.71 6.90 -9.18
CA GLY A 113 -3.70 7.95 -9.28
C GLY A 113 -2.25 7.47 -9.29
N LEU A 114 -1.96 6.19 -9.01
CA LEU A 114 -0.58 5.69 -8.88
C LEU A 114 0.26 5.92 -10.15
N ALA A 115 -0.30 5.64 -11.33
CA ALA A 115 0.41 5.87 -12.59
C ALA A 115 0.71 7.36 -12.85
N ALA A 116 -0.20 8.25 -12.46
CA ALA A 116 0.00 9.69 -12.60
C ALA A 116 1.09 10.18 -11.65
N ASP A 117 1.06 9.75 -10.39
CA ASP A 117 2.12 10.04 -9.42
C ASP A 117 3.48 9.56 -9.92
N LEU A 118 3.59 8.31 -10.39
CA LEU A 118 4.83 7.78 -10.94
C LEU A 118 5.27 8.54 -12.21
N TRP A 119 4.35 8.94 -13.08
CA TRP A 119 4.67 9.75 -14.25
C TRP A 119 5.26 11.11 -13.88
N HIS A 120 4.73 11.73 -12.83
CA HIS A 120 5.20 13.03 -12.34
C HIS A 120 6.31 12.92 -11.28
N TRP A 121 6.80 11.71 -11.00
CA TRP A 121 7.80 11.47 -9.99
C TRP A 121 9.10 12.22 -10.30
N ASN A 122 9.43 13.19 -9.45
CA ASN A 122 10.60 14.03 -9.63
C ASN A 122 11.58 13.77 -8.49
N THR A 123 12.80 13.41 -8.86
CA THR A 123 13.94 13.43 -7.95
C THR A 123 14.85 14.60 -8.35
N PRO A 124 15.63 15.18 -7.42
CA PRO A 124 16.54 16.29 -7.73
C PRO A 124 17.49 15.98 -8.89
N GLU A 125 17.94 14.74 -9.02
CA GLU A 125 18.90 14.30 -10.02
C GLU A 125 18.25 13.77 -11.32
N ALA A 126 16.98 13.36 -11.27
CA ALA A 126 16.28 12.76 -12.40
C ALA A 126 14.77 13.08 -12.39
N PRO A 127 14.37 14.26 -12.90
CA PRO A 127 12.96 14.60 -13.09
C PRO A 127 12.25 13.58 -14.00
N GLY A 128 11.09 13.08 -13.58
CA GLY A 128 10.36 12.04 -14.30
C GLY A 128 11.04 10.68 -14.26
N ALA A 129 11.64 10.29 -13.12
CA ALA A 129 12.44 9.07 -12.96
C ALA A 129 11.75 7.80 -13.49
N PHE A 130 10.41 7.73 -13.41
CA PHE A 130 9.64 6.58 -13.90
C PHE A 130 8.95 6.81 -15.26
N ARG A 131 9.01 7.99 -15.88
CA ARG A 131 8.30 8.31 -17.14
C ARG A 131 8.63 7.37 -18.29
N ARG A 132 9.88 6.90 -18.36
CA ARG A 132 10.35 5.98 -19.42
C ARG A 132 10.04 4.52 -19.13
N ASN A 133 9.59 4.19 -17.92
CA ASN A 133 9.26 2.83 -17.53
C ASN A 133 7.79 2.53 -17.87
N ARG A 134 7.53 2.25 -19.15
CA ARG A 134 6.17 2.01 -19.66
C ARG A 134 5.48 0.84 -18.96
N ASP A 135 6.22 -0.21 -18.66
CA ASP A 135 5.72 -1.40 -17.97
C ASP A 135 5.23 -1.06 -16.56
N LEU A 136 6.01 -0.30 -15.79
CA LEU A 136 5.60 0.17 -14.47
C LEU A 136 4.35 1.05 -14.54
N LEU A 137 4.30 1.98 -15.50
CA LEU A 137 3.15 2.88 -15.65
C LEU A 137 1.88 2.12 -16.07
N LYS A 138 2.02 1.12 -16.96
CA LYS A 138 0.93 0.23 -17.37
C LYS A 138 0.43 -0.59 -16.17
N ALA A 139 1.36 -1.15 -15.39
CA ALA A 139 1.03 -1.88 -14.17
C ALA A 139 0.27 -1.00 -13.17
N ALA A 140 0.77 0.21 -12.92
CA ALA A 140 0.21 1.16 -11.98
C ALA A 140 -1.19 1.68 -12.38
N ALA A 141 -1.49 1.73 -13.68
CA ALA A 141 -2.79 2.17 -14.19
C ALA A 141 -3.86 1.06 -14.16
N GLY A 142 -3.42 -0.20 -14.06
CA GLY A 142 -4.28 -1.37 -14.14
C GLY A 142 -4.64 -1.97 -12.79
N PHE A 143 -5.35 -3.10 -12.86
CA PHE A 143 -5.70 -3.90 -11.71
C PHE A 143 -4.54 -4.75 -11.21
N TRP A 144 -4.56 -5.00 -9.92
CA TRP A 144 -3.62 -5.86 -9.21
C TRP A 144 -4.38 -6.99 -8.55
N THR A 145 -3.98 -8.22 -8.82
CA THR A 145 -4.47 -9.40 -8.12
C THR A 145 -3.82 -9.46 -6.74
N ILE A 146 -4.66 -9.65 -5.73
CA ILE A 146 -4.26 -9.83 -4.34
C ILE A 146 -4.12 -11.33 -4.10
N SER A 147 -2.93 -11.79 -3.70
CA SER A 147 -2.74 -13.22 -3.37
C SER A 147 -3.66 -13.68 -2.24
N ASP A 148 -4.03 -14.96 -2.22
CA ASP A 148 -4.82 -15.56 -1.15
C ASP A 148 -4.15 -15.49 0.23
N ARG A 149 -2.82 -15.34 0.26
CA ARG A 149 -2.01 -15.08 1.47
C ARG A 149 -2.22 -13.66 2.01
N CYS A 150 -2.61 -12.72 1.16
CA CYS A 150 -3.04 -11.38 1.55
C CYS A 150 -4.47 -11.43 2.07
N LEU A 151 -4.66 -11.81 3.33
CA LEU A 151 -5.96 -11.85 3.97
C LEU A 151 -6.49 -10.43 4.31
N GLY A 152 -6.46 -9.48 3.36
CA GLY A 152 -6.89 -8.08 3.49
C GLY A 152 -6.46 -7.40 4.79
N GLY A 153 -5.22 -7.65 5.22
CA GLY A 153 -4.66 -7.12 6.46
C GLY A 153 -4.93 -7.95 7.72
N ARG A 154 -5.51 -9.16 7.68
CA ARG A 154 -5.65 -10.06 8.84
C ARG A 154 -5.04 -11.43 8.59
N ILE A 155 -3.85 -11.69 9.11
CA ILE A 155 -3.36 -13.07 9.19
C ILE A 155 -4.29 -13.82 10.15
N MET A 156 -4.68 -15.04 9.79
CA MET A 156 -5.17 -16.03 10.75
C MET A 156 -4.24 -16.00 11.96
N ARG A 157 -4.77 -15.71 13.16
CA ARG A 157 -4.03 -16.10 14.35
C ARG A 157 -3.91 -17.62 14.24
N GLY A 158 -2.67 -18.11 14.11
CA GLY A 158 -2.37 -19.49 14.48
C GLY A 158 -2.81 -19.73 15.92
#